data_AF-A0A0D2NC03-F1
#
_entry.id   AF-A0A0D2NC03-F1
#
_cell.length_a   1.000
_cell.length_b   1.000
_cell.length_c   1.000
_cell.angle_alpha   90.00
_cell.angle_beta   90.00
_cell.angle_gamma   90.00
#
_symmetry.space_group_name_H-M   'P 1'
#
loop_
_entity.id
_entity.type
_entity.pdbx_description
1 polymer ?
#
loop_
_entity_poly.entity_id
_entity_poly.type
_entity_poly.pdbx_seq_one_letter_code
_entity_poly.pdbx_strand_id
1 'polypeptide(L)'
;MSCRACCDPTYFRFDLLGTPRSAWNKSAARIFAMDYIKTYKLSKKSFDEVTEAFFTRVKNLQAQYKLQLKGPTVVLAAKIKRRRDFRKYAVRAFSHPTQLFQRRIFIAMFIPLLRDHVNMLERLGVEGMSSDESDTEEVIGNAYIRRNNTRYRAKRPVWRAVILDAWLRVFDTCYVVWRRTATGSMHGSAVHLRERSADNWSSSRSFVVGLERNMYNPEWLATRADIDITVRPLEKAYAFNHDCRIYE
;
A
#
# COMPACT_ATOMS: atom_id res chain seq x y z
N MET A 1 -9.11 7.63 50.20
CA MET A 1 -9.14 6.16 50.07
C MET A 1 -8.52 5.77 48.74
N SER A 2 -7.32 5.19 48.73
CA SER A 2 -6.65 4.75 47.49
C SER A 2 -7.24 3.42 47.03
N CYS A 3 -7.95 3.41 45.91
CA CYS A 3 -8.42 2.19 45.26
C CYS A 3 -7.18 1.38 44.86
N ARG A 4 -6.91 0.26 45.53
CA ARG A 4 -5.86 -0.68 45.12
C ARG A 4 -6.06 -1.04 43.64
N ALA A 5 -5.00 -0.95 42.85
CA ALA A 5 -5.02 -1.43 41.48
C ALA A 5 -5.35 -2.94 41.50
N CYS A 6 -6.31 -3.37 40.68
CA CYS A 6 -6.71 -4.78 40.60
C CYS A 6 -5.66 -5.67 39.89
N CYS A 7 -4.54 -5.11 39.46
CA CYS A 7 -3.49 -5.78 38.69
C CYS A 7 -2.12 -5.28 39.17
N ASP A 8 -1.11 -6.16 39.17
CA ASP A 8 0.28 -5.87 39.51
C ASP A 8 1.20 -6.30 38.34
N PRO A 9 2.34 -5.63 38.07
CA PRO A 9 3.26 -6.04 37.00
C PRO A 9 3.72 -7.49 37.10
N THR A 10 3.86 -8.03 38.31
CA THR A 10 4.34 -9.42 38.54
C THR A 10 3.26 -10.48 38.26
N TYR A 11 1.98 -10.12 38.41
CA TYR A 11 0.84 -11.01 38.19
C TYR A 11 -0.15 -10.39 37.20
N PHE A 12 0.37 -9.95 36.06
CA PHE A 12 -0.42 -9.22 35.07
C PHE A 12 -1.55 -10.09 34.49
N ARG A 13 -2.80 -9.68 34.71
CA ARG A 13 -4.01 -10.34 34.16
C ARG A 13 -4.97 -9.30 33.59
N PHE A 14 -5.73 -9.70 32.58
CA PHE A 14 -6.79 -8.89 32.00
C PHE A 14 -8.05 -9.75 31.75
N ASP A 15 -9.19 -9.08 31.73
CA ASP A 15 -10.52 -9.69 31.66
C ASP A 15 -10.95 -9.90 30.20
N LEU A 16 -11.14 -11.17 29.85
CA LEU A 16 -11.58 -11.61 28.52
C LEU A 16 -13.10 -11.75 28.39
N LEU A 17 -13.84 -11.79 29.51
CA LEU A 17 -15.29 -12.05 29.53
C LEU A 17 -16.08 -10.74 29.54
N GLY A 18 -15.62 -9.73 30.27
CA GLY A 18 -16.24 -8.41 30.36
C GLY A 18 -16.00 -7.53 29.13
N THR A 19 -16.25 -6.23 29.27
CA THR A 19 -16.01 -5.26 28.19
C THR A 19 -14.52 -4.91 28.06
N PRO A 20 -14.03 -4.46 26.89
CA PRO A 20 -12.63 -4.07 26.74
C PRO A 20 -12.19 -2.98 27.71
N ARG A 21 -13.12 -2.13 28.17
CA ARG A 21 -12.90 -1.09 29.18
C ARG A 21 -13.57 -1.42 30.52
N SER A 22 -13.66 -2.69 30.89
CA SER A 22 -14.12 -3.10 32.22
C SER A 22 -13.24 -2.47 33.31
N ALA A 23 -13.74 -2.35 34.54
CA ALA A 23 -12.97 -1.78 35.65
C ALA A 23 -11.61 -2.49 35.83
N TRP A 24 -11.60 -3.81 35.66
CA TRP A 24 -10.38 -4.61 35.66
C TRP A 24 -9.43 -4.23 34.52
N ASN A 25 -9.93 -4.19 33.28
CA ASN A 25 -9.11 -3.86 32.12
C ASN A 25 -8.57 -2.43 32.15
N LYS A 26 -9.30 -1.47 32.75
CA LYS A 26 -8.80 -0.11 33.00
C LYS A 26 -7.62 -0.12 33.97
N SER A 27 -7.69 -0.93 35.03
CA SER A 27 -6.57 -1.09 35.96
C SER A 27 -5.38 -1.77 35.29
N ALA A 28 -5.60 -2.83 34.52
CA ALA A 28 -4.55 -3.53 33.78
C ALA A 28 -3.90 -2.61 32.73
N ALA A 29 -4.68 -1.83 31.99
CA ALA A 29 -4.17 -0.88 31.01
C ALA A 29 -3.24 0.16 31.64
N ARG A 30 -3.59 0.68 32.83
CA ARG A 30 -2.75 1.62 33.57
C ARG A 30 -1.41 1.00 33.94
N ILE A 31 -1.43 -0.20 34.52
CA ILE A 31 -0.21 -0.91 34.92
C ILE A 31 0.66 -1.22 33.70
N PHE A 32 0.04 -1.71 32.62
CA PHE A 32 0.72 -1.98 31.35
C PHE A 32 1.36 -0.72 30.78
N ALA A 33 0.63 0.40 30.69
CA ALA A 33 1.15 1.63 30.14
C ALA A 33 2.29 2.20 30.97
N MET A 34 2.19 2.16 32.31
CA MET A 34 3.27 2.57 33.21
C MET A 34 4.52 1.73 33.03
N ASP A 35 4.39 0.40 33.02
CA ASP A 35 5.52 -0.51 32.88
C ASP A 35 6.15 -0.45 31.48
N TYR A 36 5.33 -0.37 30.44
CA TYR A 36 5.78 -0.25 29.05
C TYR A 36 6.55 1.06 28.81
N ILE A 37 6.03 2.19 29.28
CA ILE A 37 6.73 3.49 29.16
C ILE A 37 8.05 3.46 29.93
N LYS A 38 8.07 2.88 31.12
CA LYS A 38 9.30 2.75 31.93
C LYS A 38 10.34 1.86 31.25
N THR A 39 9.92 0.69 30.77
CA THR A 39 10.80 -0.32 30.14
C THR A 39 11.39 0.19 28.82
N TYR A 40 10.58 0.84 28.00
CA TYR A 40 11.02 1.37 26.69
C TYR A 40 11.46 2.84 26.73
N LYS A 41 11.58 3.44 27.93
CA LYS A 41 12.01 4.83 28.17
C LYS A 41 11.26 5.85 27.32
N LEU A 42 9.95 5.64 27.15
CA LEU A 42 9.09 6.51 26.35
C LEU A 42 8.73 7.78 27.13
N SER A 43 8.25 8.79 26.42
CA SER A 43 7.71 10.00 27.04
C SER A 43 6.45 9.65 27.84
N LYS A 44 6.29 10.30 29.01
CA LYS A 44 5.04 10.21 29.79
C LYS A 44 3.82 10.68 28.99
N LYS A 45 4.00 11.52 27.97
CA LYS A 45 2.94 11.98 27.06
C LYS A 45 2.32 10.83 26.25
N SER A 46 3.02 9.71 26.07
CA SER A 46 2.52 8.53 25.37
C SER A 46 1.58 7.66 26.22
N PHE A 47 1.29 8.03 27.47
CA PHE A 47 0.47 7.23 28.38
C PHE A 47 -0.92 6.93 27.82
N ASP A 48 -1.61 7.94 27.29
CA ASP A 48 -2.94 7.77 26.73
C ASP A 48 -2.90 6.94 25.43
N GLU A 49 -1.90 7.17 24.57
CA GLU A 49 -1.71 6.40 23.33
C GLU A 49 -1.48 4.91 23.61
N VAL A 50 -0.61 4.59 24.56
CA VAL A 50 -0.32 3.21 24.97
C VAL A 50 -1.55 2.56 25.61
N THR A 51 -2.29 3.32 26.43
CA THR A 51 -3.55 2.86 27.05
C THR A 51 -4.61 2.54 26.00
N GLU A 52 -4.78 3.40 24.99
CA GLU A 52 -5.71 3.17 23.88
C GLU A 52 -5.30 1.99 22.99
N ALA A 53 -4.00 1.85 22.71
CA ALA A 53 -3.46 0.68 22.02
C ALA A 53 -3.73 -0.62 22.80
N PHE A 54 -3.59 -0.59 24.13
CA PHE A 54 -3.92 -1.71 24.99
C PHE A 54 -5.40 -2.09 24.89
N PHE A 55 -6.33 -1.14 25.01
CA PHE A 55 -7.77 -1.43 24.88
C PHE A 55 -8.13 -1.99 23.51
N THR A 56 -7.51 -1.47 22.45
CA THR A 56 -7.67 -2.00 21.09
C THR A 56 -7.20 -3.45 21.02
N ARG A 57 -6.07 -3.79 21.65
CA ARG A 57 -5.57 -5.16 21.71
C ARG A 57 -6.50 -6.09 22.49
N VAL A 58 -6.98 -5.66 23.67
CA VAL A 58 -7.92 -6.44 24.49
C VAL A 58 -9.22 -6.70 23.72
N LYS A 59 -9.78 -5.68 23.05
CA LYS A 59 -10.97 -5.85 22.19
C LYS A 59 -10.77 -6.96 21.15
N ASN A 60 -9.60 -6.97 20.50
CA ASN A 60 -9.28 -7.99 19.51
C ASN A 60 -9.10 -9.39 20.12
N LEU A 61 -8.48 -9.48 21.30
CA LEU A 61 -8.31 -10.74 22.03
C LEU A 61 -9.65 -11.30 22.50
N GLN A 62 -10.53 -10.46 23.04
CA GLN A 62 -11.89 -10.85 23.42
C GLN A 62 -12.68 -11.38 22.22
N ALA A 63 -12.58 -10.70 21.06
CA ALA A 63 -13.24 -11.16 19.84
C ALA A 63 -12.69 -12.53 19.38
N GLN A 64 -11.38 -12.74 19.47
CA GLN A 64 -10.75 -14.03 19.14
C GLN A 64 -11.19 -15.13 20.10
N TYR A 65 -11.21 -14.84 21.40
CA TYR A 65 -11.64 -15.78 22.44
C TYR A 65 -13.10 -16.18 22.25
N LYS A 66 -14.00 -15.19 22.07
CA LYS A 66 -15.43 -15.45 21.76
C LYS A 66 -15.61 -16.26 20.48
N LEU A 67 -14.74 -16.09 19.49
CA LEU A 67 -14.80 -16.88 18.26
C LEU A 67 -14.37 -18.33 18.50
N GLN A 68 -13.33 -18.57 19.32
CA GLN A 68 -12.88 -19.92 19.69
C GLN A 68 -13.96 -20.70 20.46
N LEU A 69 -14.75 -20.02 21.30
CA LEU A 69 -15.88 -20.63 22.02
C LEU A 69 -17.02 -21.11 21.10
N LYS A 70 -17.10 -20.64 19.85
CA LYS A 70 -18.18 -21.00 18.91
C LYS A 70 -17.97 -22.33 18.17
N GLY A 71 -16.97 -23.11 18.58
CA GLY A 71 -16.68 -24.44 18.03
C GLY A 71 -15.89 -24.43 16.71
N PRO A 72 -15.30 -25.56 16.31
CA PRO A 72 -14.32 -25.64 15.23
C PRO A 72 -14.86 -25.18 13.87
N THR A 73 -16.12 -25.51 13.57
CA THR A 73 -16.78 -25.23 12.30
C THR A 73 -16.96 -23.73 12.08
N VAL A 74 -17.39 -22.98 13.11
CA VAL A 74 -17.58 -21.53 13.05
C VAL A 74 -16.24 -20.80 12.97
N VAL A 75 -15.22 -21.30 13.69
CA VAL A 75 -13.85 -20.78 13.60
C VAL A 75 -13.29 -20.95 12.19
N LEU A 76 -13.47 -22.12 11.58
CA LEU A 76 -13.01 -22.39 10.22
C LEU A 76 -13.72 -21.49 9.21
N ALA A 77 -15.05 -21.36 9.29
CA ALA A 77 -15.83 -20.47 8.43
C ALA A 77 -15.39 -19.00 8.56
N ALA A 78 -15.15 -18.52 9.78
CA ALA A 78 -14.65 -17.17 10.03
C ALA A 78 -13.22 -16.96 9.50
N LYS A 79 -12.33 -17.96 9.61
CA LYS A 79 -10.99 -17.92 9.01
C LYS A 79 -11.07 -17.88 7.48
N ILE A 80 -11.95 -18.69 6.86
CA ILE A 80 -12.17 -18.70 5.41
C ILE A 80 -12.72 -17.35 4.95
N LYS A 81 -13.72 -16.80 5.65
CA LYS A 81 -14.28 -15.48 5.38
C LYS A 81 -13.22 -14.39 5.50
N ARG A 82 -12.43 -14.36 6.59
CA ARG A 82 -11.34 -13.39 6.77
C ARG A 82 -10.29 -13.48 5.67
N ARG A 83 -9.93 -14.70 5.22
CA ARG A 83 -9.04 -14.91 4.08
C ARG A 83 -9.65 -14.40 2.77
N ARG A 84 -10.96 -14.62 2.56
CA ARG A 84 -11.70 -14.13 1.38
C ARG A 84 -11.78 -12.60 1.38
N ASP A 85 -12.09 -11.99 2.52
CA ASP A 85 -12.17 -10.54 2.69
C ASP A 85 -10.78 -9.93 2.50
N PHE A 86 -9.74 -10.48 3.14
CA PHE A 86 -8.36 -10.05 2.92
C PHE A 86 -7.96 -10.15 1.46
N ARG A 87 -8.33 -11.22 0.74
CA ARG A 87 -8.10 -11.31 -0.72
C ARG A 87 -8.88 -10.25 -1.49
N LYS A 88 -10.13 -9.93 -1.12
CA LYS A 88 -10.94 -8.89 -1.77
C LYS A 88 -10.34 -7.49 -1.56
N TYR A 89 -9.89 -7.18 -0.35
CA TYR A 89 -9.19 -5.93 -0.02
C TYR A 89 -7.81 -5.88 -0.64
N ALA A 90 -7.08 -7.00 -0.65
CA ALA A 90 -5.78 -7.10 -1.30
C ALA A 90 -5.92 -6.88 -2.80
N VAL A 91 -6.88 -7.51 -3.49
CA VAL A 91 -7.11 -7.30 -4.94
C VAL A 91 -7.42 -5.82 -5.24
N ARG A 92 -8.25 -5.16 -4.43
CA ARG A 92 -8.46 -3.69 -4.54
C ARG A 92 -7.19 -2.87 -4.27
N ALA A 93 -6.34 -3.32 -3.36
CA ALA A 93 -5.05 -2.69 -3.06
C ALA A 93 -3.96 -3.02 -4.10
N PHE A 94 -4.08 -4.15 -4.81
CA PHE A 94 -3.14 -4.62 -5.83
C PHE A 94 -3.26 -3.84 -7.14
N SER A 95 -4.44 -3.27 -7.41
CA SER A 95 -4.70 -2.32 -8.50
C SER A 95 -4.46 -0.85 -8.12
N HIS A 96 -4.05 -0.57 -6.87
CA HIS A 96 -3.96 0.80 -6.38
C HIS A 96 -2.65 1.46 -6.85
N PRO A 97 -2.69 2.72 -7.36
CA PRO A 97 -1.49 3.45 -7.79
C PRO A 97 -0.40 3.52 -6.70
N THR A 98 -0.80 3.45 -5.42
CA THR A 98 0.13 3.38 -4.27
C THR A 98 1.04 2.16 -4.32
N GLN A 99 0.53 0.97 -4.66
CA GLN A 99 1.39 -0.21 -4.68
C GLN A 99 2.36 -0.16 -5.87
N LEU A 100 1.92 0.38 -7.00
CA LEU A 100 2.80 0.61 -8.15
C LEU A 100 3.92 1.57 -7.80
N PHE A 101 3.59 2.71 -7.17
CA PHE A 101 4.57 3.67 -6.65
C PHE A 101 5.58 2.98 -5.73
N GLN A 102 5.11 2.25 -4.71
CA GLN A 102 5.98 1.56 -3.75
C GLN A 102 6.90 0.53 -4.40
N ARG A 103 6.42 -0.24 -5.39
CA ARG A 103 7.25 -1.20 -6.13
C ARG A 103 8.36 -0.52 -6.92
N ARG A 104 8.05 0.61 -7.58
CA ARG A 104 9.02 1.36 -8.37
C ARG A 104 10.07 2.02 -7.49
N ILE A 105 9.67 2.61 -6.35
CA ILE A 105 10.59 3.12 -5.33
C ILE A 105 11.50 2.00 -4.82
N PHE A 106 10.94 0.85 -4.44
CA PHE A 106 11.71 -0.29 -3.97
C PHE A 106 12.79 -0.71 -4.98
N ILE A 107 12.44 -0.87 -6.25
CA ILE A 107 13.39 -1.25 -7.30
C ILE A 107 14.44 -0.17 -7.54
N ALA A 108 14.04 1.11 -7.55
CA ALA A 108 14.97 2.22 -7.70
C ALA A 108 16.01 2.27 -6.57
N MET A 109 15.61 1.96 -5.34
CA MET A 109 16.53 1.88 -4.20
C MET A 109 17.42 0.62 -4.26
N PHE A 110 16.83 -0.51 -4.67
CA PHE A 110 17.50 -1.81 -4.70
C PHE A 110 18.59 -1.89 -5.78
N ILE A 111 18.29 -1.45 -7.01
CA ILE A 111 19.25 -1.48 -8.13
C ILE A 111 20.09 -0.18 -8.09
N PRO A 112 21.41 -0.26 -7.86
CA PRO A 112 22.25 0.93 -7.74
C PRO A 112 22.15 1.90 -8.93
N LEU A 113 22.05 1.35 -10.15
CA LEU A 113 21.94 2.10 -11.40
C LEU A 113 20.63 2.88 -11.57
N LEU A 114 19.63 2.64 -10.70
CA LEU A 114 18.34 3.32 -10.72
C LEU A 114 18.18 4.31 -9.54
N ARG A 115 19.17 4.44 -8.65
CA ARG A 115 19.02 5.24 -7.42
C ARG A 115 18.88 6.73 -7.68
N ASP A 116 19.55 7.24 -8.71
CA ASP A 116 19.49 8.66 -9.09
C ASP A 116 18.06 9.11 -9.45
N HIS A 117 17.21 8.15 -9.79
CA HIS A 117 15.81 8.37 -10.14
C HIS A 117 14.84 8.38 -8.94
N VAL A 118 15.30 8.03 -7.73
CA VAL A 118 14.42 7.93 -6.54
C VAL A 118 13.75 9.27 -6.24
N ASN A 119 14.52 10.36 -6.20
CA ASN A 119 13.99 11.71 -5.95
C ASN A 119 12.90 12.09 -6.96
N MET A 120 13.06 11.67 -8.22
CA MET A 120 12.07 11.95 -9.26
C MET A 120 10.81 11.11 -9.09
N LEU A 121 10.95 9.82 -8.75
CA LEU A 121 9.80 8.97 -8.44
C LEU A 121 9.00 9.52 -7.25
N GLU A 122 9.68 10.01 -6.20
CA GLU A 122 9.03 10.61 -5.04
C GLU A 122 8.23 11.87 -5.40
N ARG A 123 8.80 12.76 -6.23
CA ARG A 123 8.09 13.95 -6.74
C ARG A 123 6.88 13.59 -7.60
N LEU A 124 6.99 12.53 -8.40
CA LEU A 124 5.88 12.02 -9.21
C LEU A 124 4.77 11.42 -8.32
N GLY A 125 5.15 10.79 -7.21
CA GLY A 125 4.25 10.30 -6.18
C GLY A 125 3.24 9.25 -6.67
N VAL A 126 2.23 9.01 -5.86
CA VAL A 126 1.13 8.09 -6.16
C VAL A 126 0.26 8.62 -7.31
N GLU A 127 0.06 9.94 -7.38
CA GLU A 127 -0.78 10.60 -8.39
C GLU A 127 -0.21 10.50 -9.80
N GLY A 128 1.12 10.36 -9.96
CA GLY A 128 1.74 10.16 -11.25
C GLY A 128 1.77 8.71 -11.75
N MET A 129 1.17 7.79 -11.00
CA MET A 129 1.06 6.38 -11.37
C MET A 129 -0.16 6.11 -12.26
N SER A 130 -0.08 5.12 -13.15
CA SER A 130 -1.25 4.67 -13.92
C SER A 130 -2.21 3.91 -13.02
N SER A 131 -3.50 4.20 -13.15
CA SER A 131 -4.55 3.31 -12.65
C SER A 131 -4.64 2.10 -13.58
N ASP A 132 -4.76 0.90 -13.01
CA ASP A 132 -5.09 -0.28 -13.79
C ASP A 132 -6.59 -0.54 -13.69
N GLU A 133 -7.20 -0.93 -14.80
CA GLU A 133 -8.45 -1.70 -14.76
C GLU A 133 -8.13 -3.17 -14.99
N SER A 134 -8.73 -4.03 -14.18
CA SER A 134 -8.74 -5.47 -14.42
C SER A 134 -9.92 -5.81 -15.33
N ASP A 135 -9.67 -6.55 -16.41
CA ASP A 135 -10.70 -7.15 -17.29
C ASP A 135 -11.53 -8.20 -16.52
N THR A 136 -12.31 -7.74 -15.55
CA THR A 136 -13.09 -8.61 -14.65
C THR A 136 -14.58 -8.59 -14.95
N GLU A 137 -15.04 -7.68 -15.84
CA GLU A 137 -16.47 -7.46 -16.05
C GLU A 137 -17.02 -8.04 -17.37
N GLU A 138 -16.20 -8.32 -18.40
CA GLU A 138 -16.75 -8.70 -19.72
C GLU A 138 -16.69 -10.19 -20.11
N VAL A 139 -15.98 -11.06 -19.38
CA VAL A 139 -15.94 -12.49 -19.75
C VAL A 139 -17.04 -13.28 -19.04
N ILE A 140 -18.20 -13.38 -19.70
CA ILE A 140 -19.21 -14.42 -19.44
C ILE A 140 -18.56 -15.77 -19.79
N GLY A 141 -17.92 -16.41 -18.81
CA GLY A 141 -17.19 -17.65 -19.07
C GLY A 141 -16.35 -18.17 -17.88
N ASN A 142 -16.12 -19.49 -17.92
CA ASN A 142 -15.52 -20.35 -16.90
C ASN A 142 -14.45 -19.69 -16.01
N ALA A 143 -14.63 -19.79 -14.69
CA ALA A 143 -13.74 -19.23 -13.66
C ALA A 143 -12.29 -19.71 -13.75
N TYR A 144 -12.02 -20.82 -14.44
CA TYR A 144 -10.68 -21.36 -14.69
C TYR A 144 -9.89 -20.50 -15.70
N ILE A 145 -10.54 -19.97 -16.74
CA ILE A 145 -9.91 -19.10 -17.74
C ILE A 145 -9.55 -17.74 -17.12
N ARG A 146 -10.39 -17.25 -16.18
CA ARG A 146 -10.17 -15.97 -15.47
C ARG A 146 -8.85 -15.90 -14.71
N ARG A 147 -8.38 -17.00 -14.12
CA ARG A 147 -7.16 -17.02 -13.28
C ARG A 147 -5.86 -16.97 -14.08
N ASN A 148 -5.86 -17.47 -15.32
CA ASN A 148 -4.64 -17.61 -16.11
C ASN A 148 -4.45 -16.48 -17.13
N ASN A 149 -5.46 -15.62 -17.35
CA ASN A 149 -5.43 -14.65 -18.44
C ASN A 149 -5.92 -13.24 -18.03
N THR A 150 -5.89 -12.88 -16.74
CA THR A 150 -6.21 -11.51 -16.31
C THR A 150 -5.15 -10.55 -16.85
N ARG A 151 -5.44 -9.92 -17.99
CA ARG A 151 -4.68 -8.82 -18.55
C ARG A 151 -5.14 -7.54 -17.86
N TYR A 152 -4.18 -6.73 -17.42
CA TYR A 152 -4.48 -5.43 -16.83
C TYR A 152 -4.16 -4.38 -17.87
N ARG A 153 -5.13 -3.55 -18.23
CA ARG A 153 -4.90 -2.45 -19.17
C ARG A 153 -4.53 -1.20 -18.38
N ALA A 154 -3.29 -0.76 -18.52
CA ALA A 154 -2.84 0.44 -17.84
C ALA A 154 -3.47 1.66 -18.51
N LYS A 155 -4.17 2.48 -17.73
CA LYS A 155 -4.72 3.76 -18.19
C LYS A 155 -3.69 4.86 -18.01
N ARG A 156 -3.30 5.50 -19.11
CA ARG A 156 -2.32 6.59 -19.10
C ARG A 156 -3.00 7.91 -18.72
N PRO A 157 -2.49 8.66 -17.72
CA PRO A 157 -2.97 10.01 -17.47
C PRO A 157 -2.74 10.91 -18.70
N VAL A 158 -3.77 11.66 -19.09
CA VAL A 158 -3.73 12.52 -20.30
C VAL A 158 -2.59 13.53 -20.24
N TRP A 159 -2.31 14.04 -19.04
CA TRP A 159 -1.26 15.02 -18.80
C TRP A 159 0.15 14.46 -18.97
N ARG A 160 0.36 13.15 -18.90
CA ARG A 160 1.69 12.53 -18.77
C ARG A 160 2.37 12.40 -20.13
N ALA A 161 3.63 12.83 -20.26
CA ALA A 161 4.39 12.67 -21.50
C ALA A 161 4.67 11.19 -21.84
N VAL A 162 4.76 10.87 -23.14
CA VAL A 162 5.02 9.49 -23.62
C VAL A 162 6.36 8.97 -23.10
N ILE A 163 7.38 9.84 -23.07
CA ILE A 163 8.72 9.49 -22.60
C ILE A 163 8.73 9.09 -21.12
N LEU A 164 7.88 9.72 -20.30
CA LEU A 164 7.74 9.36 -18.89
C LEU A 164 7.12 7.96 -18.73
N ASP A 165 6.21 7.54 -19.63
CA ASP A 165 5.70 6.16 -19.65
C ASP A 165 6.76 5.12 -19.97
N ALA A 166 7.60 5.41 -20.98
CA ALA A 166 8.72 4.57 -21.35
C ALA A 166 9.72 4.46 -20.19
N TRP A 167 10.01 5.58 -19.52
CA TRP A 167 10.88 5.60 -18.35
C TRP A 167 10.34 4.74 -17.20
N LEU A 168 9.06 4.92 -16.83
CA LEU A 168 8.39 4.12 -15.80
C LEU A 168 8.33 2.62 -16.12
N ARG A 169 8.41 2.24 -17.40
CA ARG A 169 8.39 0.83 -17.84
C ARG A 169 9.64 0.07 -17.40
N VAL A 170 10.79 0.74 -17.33
CA VAL A 170 12.05 0.08 -16.94
C VAL A 170 11.96 -0.45 -15.51
N PHE A 171 11.46 0.36 -14.57
CA PHE A 171 11.22 -0.07 -13.18
C PHE A 171 10.26 -1.26 -13.09
N ASP A 172 9.18 -1.27 -13.90
CA ASP A 172 8.23 -2.38 -13.93
C ASP A 172 8.89 -3.67 -14.42
N THR A 173 9.72 -3.58 -15.47
CA THR A 173 10.49 -4.71 -16.01
C THR A 173 11.49 -5.24 -14.99
N CYS A 174 12.29 -4.35 -14.37
CA CYS A 174 13.23 -4.71 -13.32
C CYS A 174 12.54 -5.38 -12.13
N TYR A 175 11.34 -4.93 -11.75
CA TYR A 175 10.55 -5.58 -10.71
C TYR A 175 10.13 -7.01 -11.08
N VAL A 176 9.72 -7.24 -12.33
CA VAL A 176 9.36 -8.58 -12.84
C VAL A 176 10.57 -9.51 -12.76
N VAL A 177 11.74 -9.05 -13.26
CA VAL A 177 12.98 -9.81 -13.25
C VAL A 177 13.41 -10.13 -11.82
N TRP A 178 13.50 -9.11 -10.95
CA TRP A 178 13.86 -9.26 -9.54
C TRP A 178 12.97 -10.28 -8.84
N ARG A 179 11.64 -10.22 -9.04
CA ARG A 179 10.74 -11.18 -8.40
C ARG A 179 11.03 -12.61 -8.89
N ARG A 180 11.28 -12.80 -10.18
CA ARG A 180 11.57 -14.13 -10.76
C ARG A 180 12.90 -14.70 -10.25
N THR A 181 13.93 -13.88 -10.14
CA THR A 181 15.30 -14.34 -9.81
C THR A 181 15.57 -14.39 -8.30
N ALA A 182 15.14 -13.38 -7.54
CA ALA A 182 15.54 -13.23 -6.14
C ALA A 182 14.67 -14.04 -5.16
N THR A 183 13.39 -14.27 -5.47
CA THR A 183 12.49 -14.94 -4.51
C THR A 183 12.34 -16.44 -4.72
N GLY A 184 12.85 -17.00 -5.83
CA GLY A 184 12.92 -18.44 -6.14
C GLY A 184 11.59 -19.22 -6.12
N SER A 185 10.50 -18.59 -5.69
CA SER A 185 9.19 -19.19 -5.47
C SER A 185 8.14 -18.27 -6.07
N MET A 186 7.33 -18.81 -6.98
CA MET A 186 6.11 -18.15 -7.46
C MET A 186 4.98 -18.21 -6.41
N HIS A 187 5.32 -18.32 -5.12
CA HIS A 187 4.34 -18.41 -4.05
C HIS A 187 3.72 -17.03 -3.83
N GLY A 188 2.46 -16.87 -4.23
CA GLY A 188 1.71 -15.61 -4.17
C GLY A 188 0.97 -15.29 -5.48
N SER A 189 0.44 -14.08 -5.60
CA SER A 189 -0.17 -13.63 -6.87
C SER A 189 0.95 -13.44 -7.90
N ALA A 190 0.77 -14.00 -9.11
CA ALA A 190 1.69 -13.79 -10.23
C ALA A 190 1.90 -12.29 -10.51
N VAL A 191 3.06 -11.92 -11.07
CA VAL A 191 3.25 -10.55 -11.54
C VAL A 191 2.27 -10.33 -12.68
N HIS A 192 1.38 -9.35 -12.51
CA HIS A 192 0.40 -9.02 -13.54
C HIS A 192 1.10 -8.29 -14.69
N LEU A 193 1.05 -8.89 -15.88
CA LEU A 193 1.50 -8.22 -17.10
C LEU A 193 0.50 -7.10 -17.42
N ARG A 194 1.00 -5.89 -17.59
CA ARG A 194 0.20 -4.73 -17.94
C ARG A 194 0.25 -4.49 -19.44
N GLU A 195 -0.89 -4.59 -20.10
CA GLU A 195 -1.07 -4.17 -21.48
C GLU A 195 -1.17 -2.64 -21.51
N ARG A 196 -0.34 -2.03 -22.35
CA ARG A 196 -0.31 -0.57 -22.56
C ARG A 196 -0.71 -0.32 -24.00
N SER A 197 -1.87 0.29 -24.21
CA SER A 197 -2.29 0.80 -25.52
C SER A 197 -2.07 2.31 -25.56
N ALA A 198 -1.72 2.84 -26.73
CA ALA A 198 -1.56 4.27 -26.94
C ALA A 198 -2.87 5.04 -26.66
N ASP A 199 -4.01 4.41 -26.93
CA ASP A 199 -5.33 5.04 -26.89
C ASP A 199 -6.09 4.79 -25.57
N ASN A 200 -5.45 4.12 -24.60
CA ASN A 200 -6.08 3.81 -23.31
C ASN A 200 -5.81 4.90 -22.27
N TRP A 201 -6.59 5.98 -22.35
CA TRP A 201 -6.48 7.13 -21.46
C TRP A 201 -7.21 6.94 -20.12
N SER A 202 -6.68 7.56 -19.07
CA SER A 202 -7.33 7.66 -17.77
C SER A 202 -8.43 8.73 -17.80
N SER A 203 -9.57 8.44 -17.18
CA SER A 203 -10.63 9.41 -16.91
C SER A 203 -10.31 10.36 -15.76
N SER A 204 -9.22 10.11 -15.01
CA SER A 204 -8.81 11.00 -13.93
C SER A 204 -8.38 12.35 -14.47
N ARG A 205 -8.88 13.41 -13.82
CA ARG A 205 -8.43 14.79 -14.05
C ARG A 205 -7.26 15.20 -13.16
N SER A 206 -6.81 14.31 -12.26
CA SER A 206 -5.67 14.59 -11.39
C SER A 206 -4.36 14.67 -12.19
N PHE A 207 -3.51 15.61 -11.81
CA PHE A 207 -2.18 15.80 -12.37
C PHE A 207 -1.21 16.23 -11.28
N VAL A 208 0.07 15.99 -11.50
CA VAL A 208 1.14 16.38 -10.57
C VAL A 208 1.62 17.79 -10.95
N VAL A 209 1.70 18.68 -9.97
CA VAL A 209 2.13 20.07 -10.14
C VAL A 209 3.65 20.18 -9.93
N GLY A 210 4.32 21.10 -10.61
CA GLY A 210 5.73 21.40 -10.32
C GLY A 210 6.73 20.37 -10.85
N LEU A 211 6.38 19.61 -11.88
CA LEU A 211 7.31 18.74 -12.59
C LEU A 211 8.03 19.50 -13.70
N GLU A 212 9.11 18.92 -14.21
CA GLU A 212 9.82 19.39 -15.38
C GLU A 212 8.90 19.41 -16.60
N ARG A 213 9.03 20.44 -17.45
CA ARG A 213 8.15 20.67 -18.61
C ARG A 213 8.04 19.45 -19.52
N ASN A 214 9.15 18.72 -19.69
CA ASN A 214 9.22 17.50 -20.51
C ASN A 214 8.54 16.26 -19.89
N MET A 215 8.01 16.36 -18.66
CA MET A 215 7.17 15.32 -18.05
C MET A 215 5.71 15.41 -18.44
N TYR A 216 5.28 16.55 -18.95
CA TYR A 216 3.91 16.77 -19.37
C TYR A 216 3.76 16.53 -20.88
N ASN A 217 2.59 16.05 -21.28
CA ASN A 217 2.19 15.98 -22.67
C ASN A 217 2.08 17.43 -23.22
N PRO A 218 2.81 17.78 -24.30
CA PRO A 218 2.84 19.13 -24.84
C PRO A 218 1.46 19.60 -25.33
N GLU A 219 0.65 18.71 -25.92
CA GLU A 219 -0.71 19.04 -26.36
C GLU A 219 -1.62 19.31 -25.18
N TRP A 220 -1.51 18.50 -24.12
CA TRP A 220 -2.26 18.71 -22.88
C TRP A 220 -1.85 20.01 -22.18
N LEU A 221 -0.56 20.36 -22.18
CA LEU A 221 -0.13 21.67 -21.65
C LEU A 221 -0.72 22.82 -22.47
N ALA A 222 -0.64 22.76 -23.79
CA ALA A 222 -1.10 23.82 -24.69
C ALA A 222 -2.61 24.13 -24.56
N THR A 223 -3.41 23.15 -24.14
CA THR A 223 -4.87 23.31 -23.98
C THR A 223 -5.28 23.99 -22.66
N ARG A 224 -4.36 24.23 -21.72
CA ARG A 224 -4.70 24.83 -20.42
C ARG A 224 -4.44 26.34 -20.41
N ALA A 225 -5.41 27.10 -19.92
CA ALA A 225 -5.19 28.47 -19.48
C ALA A 225 -4.41 28.48 -18.15
N ASP A 226 -3.63 29.54 -17.91
CA ASP A 226 -2.91 29.79 -16.65
C ASP A 226 -1.98 28.65 -16.21
N ILE A 227 -1.20 28.11 -17.16
CA ILE A 227 -0.24 27.01 -16.94
C ILE A 227 0.74 27.35 -15.80
N ASP A 228 1.23 28.58 -15.79
CA ASP A 228 2.24 29.06 -14.83
C ASP A 228 1.69 29.18 -13.39
N ILE A 229 0.36 29.18 -13.22
CA ILE A 229 -0.29 29.24 -11.90
C ILE A 229 -0.74 27.84 -11.47
N THR A 230 -1.35 27.09 -12.40
CA THR A 230 -2.02 25.82 -12.11
C THR A 230 -1.11 24.61 -12.18
N VAL A 231 -0.20 24.55 -13.17
CA VAL A 231 0.72 23.41 -13.41
C VAL A 231 2.13 23.72 -12.91
N ARG A 232 2.57 24.98 -13.06
CA ARG A 232 3.90 25.46 -12.65
C ARG A 232 5.04 24.57 -13.17
N PRO A 233 5.12 24.29 -14.48
CA PRO A 233 6.16 23.43 -15.01
C PRO A 233 7.54 24.07 -14.78
N LEU A 234 8.52 23.26 -14.38
CA LEU A 234 9.90 23.69 -14.28
C LEU A 234 10.53 23.67 -15.68
N GLU A 235 11.22 24.75 -16.06
CA GLU A 235 11.85 24.86 -17.38
C GLU A 235 13.04 23.89 -17.57
N LYS A 236 13.65 23.43 -16.48
CA LYS A 236 14.69 22.40 -16.54
C LYS A 236 14.09 21.10 -17.09
N ALA A 237 14.77 20.46 -18.04
CA ALA A 237 14.40 19.13 -18.50
C ALA A 237 14.95 18.04 -17.57
N TYR A 238 14.13 17.02 -17.29
CA TYR A 238 14.60 15.82 -16.62
C TYR A 238 15.23 14.82 -17.61
N ALA A 239 16.34 14.21 -17.24
CA ALA A 239 16.99 13.18 -18.04
C ALA A 239 16.35 11.81 -17.78
N PHE A 240 15.58 11.31 -18.75
CA PHE A 240 14.90 9.99 -18.68
C PHE A 240 15.80 8.80 -19.02
N ASN A 241 17.12 9.02 -19.07
CA ASN A 241 18.07 8.00 -19.48
C ASN A 241 18.32 7.04 -18.33
N HIS A 242 18.35 5.75 -18.65
CA HIS A 242 18.80 4.70 -17.75
C HIS A 242 20.20 4.26 -18.18
N ASP A 243 21.03 3.85 -17.22
CA ASP A 243 22.32 3.23 -17.51
C ASP A 243 22.13 1.96 -18.37
N CYS A 244 22.92 1.80 -19.43
CA CYS A 244 22.79 0.67 -20.35
C CYS A 244 23.03 -0.68 -19.68
N ARG A 245 23.82 -0.72 -18.60
CA ARG A 245 24.12 -1.93 -17.82
C ARG A 245 22.91 -2.49 -17.08
N ILE A 246 21.77 -1.80 -17.08
CA ILE A 246 20.51 -2.33 -16.53
C ILE A 246 19.95 -3.47 -17.40
N TYR A 247 20.36 -3.55 -18.67
CA TYR A 247 19.85 -4.53 -19.64
C TYR A 247 20.79 -5.72 -19.88
N GLU A 248 21.98 -5.70 -19.25
CA GLU A 248 22.97 -6.79 -19.25
C GLU A 248 22.66 -7.81 -18.15
#